data_AF-A0A7W6UME3-F1
#
_entry.id   AF-A0A7W6UME3-F1
#
_cell.length_a   1.000
_cell.length_b   1.000
_cell.length_c   1.000
_cell.angle_alpha   90.00
_cell.angle_beta   90.00
_cell.angle_gamma   90.00
#
_symmetry.space_group_name_H-M   'P 1'
#
loop_
_entity.id
_entity.type
_entity.pdbx_description
1 polymer ?
#
loop_
_entity_poly.entity_id
_entity_poly.type
_entity_poly.pdbx_seq_one_letter_code
_entity_poly.pdbx_strand_id
1 'polypeptide(L)'
;MPDFDNFPDDDELALLQFIEEFAARYEDYLATVNDDTDTRDAGIEFMNNVLAAADALDVAEFKDWSVPSYKDAYETVSRFRLFTKSFVIRSQVRKARLGKVNSVSLDTETKEHIHKYIAAIRELLERAEIEEGKRNSLYAKLNKFAADVDRARTPFDNAIIFIVAAADAAKKVGESLNPLSELIKRINELLGHAKDLEGDVKLSPPPERKRIEGPRKKADSAFSRDLDDIPF
;
A
#
# COMPACT_ATOMS: atom_id res chain seq x y z
N MET A 1 5.07 22.61 2.57
CA MET A 1 5.56 21.29 2.98
C MET A 1 4.38 20.33 2.92
N PRO A 2 4.64 19.03 2.69
CA PRO A 2 3.59 18.00 2.68
C PRO A 2 2.84 17.94 4.01
N ASP A 3 1.57 17.56 3.97
CA ASP A 3 0.78 17.28 5.16
C ASP A 3 1.12 15.87 5.69
N PHE A 4 1.95 15.81 6.73
CA PHE A 4 2.46 14.56 7.29
C PHE A 4 1.41 13.75 8.06
N ASP A 5 0.31 14.38 8.49
CA ASP A 5 -0.69 13.73 9.36
C ASP A 5 -1.64 12.79 8.59
N ASN A 6 -1.64 12.85 7.26
CA ASN A 6 -2.56 12.10 6.39
C ASN A 6 -1.86 11.09 5.46
N PHE A 7 -0.60 10.72 5.76
CA PHE A 7 0.10 9.79 4.89
C PHE A 7 -0.48 8.36 4.94
N PRO A 8 -0.47 7.65 3.80
CA PRO A 8 -0.72 6.21 3.78
C PRO A 8 0.28 5.47 4.67
N ASP A 9 -0.17 4.39 5.33
CA ASP A 9 0.72 3.49 6.10
C ASP A 9 1.72 2.72 5.22
N ASP A 10 1.51 2.71 3.90
CA ASP A 10 2.40 2.06 2.94
C ASP A 10 3.48 3.05 2.47
N ASP A 11 4.74 2.70 2.75
CA ASP A 11 5.91 3.53 2.47
C ASP A 11 6.04 3.92 0.98
N GLU A 12 5.74 3.00 0.05
CA GLU A 12 5.75 3.32 -1.38
C GLU A 12 4.65 4.34 -1.72
N LEU A 13 3.45 4.18 -1.17
CA LEU A 13 2.34 5.11 -1.41
C LEU A 13 2.55 6.47 -0.76
N ALA A 14 3.16 6.53 0.43
CA ALA A 14 3.57 7.78 1.05
C ALA A 14 4.59 8.49 0.15
N LEU A 15 5.61 7.79 -0.36
CA LEU A 15 6.59 8.36 -1.27
C LEU A 15 5.96 8.87 -2.58
N LEU A 16 4.93 8.21 -3.11
CA LEU A 16 4.21 8.70 -4.30
C LEU A 16 3.65 10.11 -4.09
N GLN A 17 3.05 10.37 -2.93
CA GLN A 17 2.51 11.70 -2.62
C GLN A 17 3.62 12.76 -2.56
N PHE A 18 4.77 12.43 -1.95
CA PHE A 18 5.93 13.33 -1.96
C PHE A 18 6.43 13.63 -3.37
N ILE A 19 6.57 12.59 -4.21
CA ILE A 19 7.05 12.75 -5.58
C ILE A 19 6.09 13.64 -6.38
N GLU A 20 4.79 13.41 -6.27
CA GLU A 20 3.77 14.21 -6.96
C GLU A 20 3.82 15.69 -6.53
N GLU A 21 3.92 15.97 -5.23
CA GLU A 21 4.00 17.34 -4.71
C GLU A 21 5.29 18.06 -5.14
N PHE A 22 6.45 17.40 -4.99
CA PHE A 22 7.72 18.00 -5.37
C PHE A 22 7.86 18.14 -6.89
N ALA A 23 7.32 17.20 -7.67
CA ALA A 23 7.29 17.30 -9.11
C ALA A 23 6.40 18.46 -9.57
N ALA A 24 5.22 18.63 -8.98
CA ALA A 24 4.32 19.75 -9.28
C ALA A 24 5.00 21.10 -9.03
N ARG A 25 5.64 21.28 -7.85
CA ARG A 25 6.39 22.51 -7.56
C ARG A 25 7.53 22.78 -8.53
N TYR A 26 8.25 21.72 -8.89
CA TYR A 26 9.35 21.84 -9.85
C TYR A 26 8.84 22.22 -11.24
N GLU A 27 7.73 21.63 -11.69
CA GLU A 27 7.08 21.95 -12.96
C GLU A 27 6.50 23.37 -12.98
N ASP A 28 5.87 23.81 -11.88
CA ASP A 28 5.38 25.18 -11.71
C ASP A 28 6.53 26.18 -11.80
N TYR A 29 7.65 25.91 -11.14
CA TYR A 29 8.85 26.74 -11.24
C TYR A 29 9.35 26.81 -12.69
N LEU A 30 9.49 25.66 -13.37
CA LEU A 30 9.91 25.61 -14.77
C LEU A 30 8.96 26.36 -15.72
N ALA A 31 7.67 26.43 -15.41
CA ALA A 31 6.69 27.17 -16.21
C ALA A 31 6.80 28.69 -16.04
N THR A 32 7.43 29.17 -14.96
CA THR A 32 7.55 30.61 -14.65
C THR A 32 8.87 31.25 -15.10
N VAL A 33 9.89 30.44 -15.39
CA VAL A 33 11.22 30.91 -15.76
C VAL A 33 11.37 31.07 -17.27
N ASN A 34 12.17 32.05 -17.69
CA ASN A 34 12.52 32.25 -19.10
C ASN A 34 13.51 31.17 -19.57
N ASP A 35 13.53 30.88 -20.87
CA ASP A 35 14.38 29.84 -21.49
C ASP A 35 15.89 29.98 -21.18
N ASP A 36 16.37 31.22 -20.94
CA ASP A 36 17.79 31.50 -20.61
C ASP A 36 18.13 31.34 -19.12
N THR A 37 17.15 31.00 -18.29
CA THR A 37 17.32 30.86 -16.84
C THR A 37 18.00 29.54 -16.51
N ASP A 38 19.00 29.60 -15.65
CA ASP A 38 19.62 28.39 -15.12
C ASP A 38 18.69 27.70 -14.12
N THR A 39 18.26 26.49 -14.46
CA THR A 39 17.30 25.69 -13.68
C THR A 39 17.95 24.56 -12.89
N ARG A 40 19.30 24.52 -12.83
CA ARG A 40 20.04 23.44 -12.17
C ARG A 40 19.77 23.34 -10.68
N ASP A 41 19.71 24.48 -9.99
CA ASP A 41 19.48 24.52 -8.54
C ASP A 41 18.12 23.93 -8.17
N ALA A 42 17.06 24.34 -8.89
CA ALA A 42 15.72 23.78 -8.69
C ALA A 42 15.68 22.26 -8.97
N GLY A 43 16.43 21.79 -9.96
CA GLY A 43 16.53 20.37 -10.27
C GLY A 43 17.24 19.56 -9.18
N ILE A 44 18.34 20.10 -8.65
CA ILE A 44 19.08 19.55 -7.52
C ILE A 44 18.19 19.50 -6.28
N GLU A 45 17.45 20.58 -5.99
CA GLU A 45 16.53 20.65 -4.86
C GLU A 45 15.41 19.61 -4.98
N PHE A 46 14.77 19.50 -6.14
CA PHE A 46 13.77 18.47 -6.42
C PHE A 46 14.32 17.07 -6.12
N MET A 47 15.51 16.75 -6.64
CA MET A 47 16.14 15.45 -6.45
C MET A 47 16.49 15.18 -4.98
N ASN A 48 17.08 16.16 -4.29
CA ASN A 48 17.40 16.06 -2.87
C ASN A 48 16.16 15.78 -2.01
N ASN A 49 15.06 16.49 -2.26
CA ASN A 49 13.82 16.32 -1.49
C ASN A 49 13.20 14.94 -1.68
N VAL A 50 13.18 14.42 -2.92
CA VAL A 50 12.69 13.06 -3.20
C VAL A 50 13.60 12.01 -2.57
N LEU A 51 14.92 12.15 -2.65
CA LEU A 51 15.86 11.20 -2.06
C LEU A 51 15.77 11.17 -0.53
N ALA A 52 15.64 12.34 0.11
CA ALA A 52 15.45 12.43 1.55
C ALA A 52 14.16 11.74 2.01
N ALA A 53 13.05 11.93 1.27
CA ALA A 53 11.79 11.24 1.56
C ALA A 53 11.91 9.72 1.34
N ALA A 54 12.58 9.29 0.27
CA ALA A 54 12.77 7.87 -0.03
C ALA A 54 13.65 7.17 1.01
N ASP A 55 14.68 7.84 1.53
CA ASP A 55 15.53 7.32 2.61
C ASP A 55 14.76 7.19 3.92
N ALA A 56 13.98 8.22 4.29
CA ALA A 56 13.14 8.19 5.49
C ALA A 56 12.07 7.07 5.47
N LEU A 57 11.61 6.69 4.28
CA LEU A 57 10.62 5.64 4.03
C LEU A 57 11.26 4.28 3.64
N ASP A 58 12.59 4.15 3.72
CA ASP A 58 13.38 2.96 3.34
C ASP A 58 13.05 2.37 1.94
N VAL A 59 12.74 3.22 0.96
CA VAL A 59 12.41 2.78 -0.40
C VAL A 59 13.69 2.44 -1.18
N ALA A 60 13.97 1.14 -1.30
CA ALA A 60 15.23 0.62 -1.81
C ALA A 60 15.56 1.03 -3.26
N GLU A 61 14.55 1.27 -4.12
CA GLU A 61 14.74 1.66 -5.51
C GLU A 61 15.51 2.98 -5.70
N PHE A 62 15.57 3.82 -4.65
CA PHE A 62 16.26 5.11 -4.68
C PHE A 62 17.72 5.04 -4.17
N LYS A 63 18.17 3.90 -3.61
CA LYS A 63 19.49 3.77 -2.95
C LYS A 63 20.69 4.00 -3.88
N ASP A 64 20.53 3.76 -5.18
CA ASP A 64 21.59 3.94 -6.17
C ASP A 64 21.66 5.38 -6.72
N TRP A 65 20.79 6.27 -6.27
CA TRP A 65 20.76 7.68 -6.69
C TRP A 65 21.44 8.58 -5.66
N SER A 66 22.19 9.56 -6.14
CA SER A 66 22.85 10.58 -5.33
C SER A 66 22.68 11.95 -5.95
N VAL A 67 22.55 12.98 -5.11
CA VAL A 67 22.47 14.37 -5.56
C VAL A 67 23.70 14.71 -6.42
N PRO A 68 23.53 15.22 -7.66
CA PRO A 68 24.65 15.47 -8.55
C PRO A 68 25.45 16.70 -8.14
N SER A 69 26.66 16.81 -8.68
CA SER A 69 27.38 18.09 -8.71
C SER A 69 26.64 19.09 -9.61
N TYR A 70 26.88 20.39 -9.39
CA TYR A 70 26.29 21.45 -10.22
C TYR A 70 26.65 21.32 -11.72
N LYS A 71 27.82 20.74 -12.04
CA LYS A 71 28.27 20.51 -13.42
C LYS A 71 27.47 19.40 -14.11
N ASP A 72 27.11 18.36 -13.37
CA ASP A 72 26.46 17.15 -13.89
C ASP A 72 24.92 17.19 -13.69
N ALA A 73 24.42 18.31 -13.18
CA ALA A 73 23.04 18.48 -12.74
C ALA A 73 22.03 18.22 -13.85
N TYR A 74 22.21 18.82 -15.03
CA TYR A 74 21.23 18.69 -16.13
C TYR A 74 20.97 17.23 -16.50
N GLU A 75 22.01 16.47 -16.86
CA GLU A 75 21.86 15.08 -17.29
C GLU A 75 21.29 14.21 -16.17
N THR A 76 21.82 14.36 -14.94
CA THR A 76 21.42 13.53 -13.80
C THR A 76 19.98 13.81 -13.39
N VAL A 77 19.58 15.09 -13.29
CA VAL A 77 18.21 15.49 -12.95
C VAL A 77 17.23 15.04 -14.03
N SER A 78 17.56 15.20 -15.32
CA SER A 78 16.70 14.72 -16.40
C SER A 78 16.46 13.20 -16.33
N ARG A 79 17.51 12.42 -16.08
CA ARG A 79 17.39 10.98 -15.87
C ARG A 79 16.57 10.64 -14.62
N PHE A 80 16.80 11.36 -13.53
CA PHE A 80 16.07 11.18 -12.28
C PHE A 80 14.57 11.46 -12.47
N ARG A 81 14.18 12.51 -13.20
CA ARG A 81 12.77 12.80 -13.53
C ARG A 81 12.09 11.69 -14.32
N LEU A 82 12.78 11.11 -15.30
CA LEU A 82 12.24 9.98 -16.05
C LEU A 82 12.08 8.74 -15.16
N PHE A 83 13.05 8.53 -14.27
CA PHE A 83 13.00 7.45 -13.28
C PHE A 83 11.83 7.62 -12.31
N THR A 84 11.66 8.78 -11.68
CA THR A 84 10.56 9.04 -10.73
C THR A 84 9.21 8.91 -11.41
N LYS A 85 9.05 9.45 -12.62
CA LYS A 85 7.83 9.26 -13.42
C LYS A 85 7.53 7.78 -13.69
N SER A 86 8.54 7.00 -14.06
CA SER A 86 8.39 5.56 -14.27
C SER A 86 8.05 4.82 -12.98
N PHE A 87 8.68 5.20 -11.86
CA PHE A 87 8.38 4.67 -10.53
C PHE A 87 6.91 4.91 -10.17
N VAL A 88 6.43 6.16 -10.27
CA VAL A 88 5.03 6.52 -9.98
C VAL A 88 4.05 5.67 -10.79
N ILE A 89 4.26 5.56 -12.10
CA ILE A 89 3.40 4.76 -12.97
C ILE A 89 3.42 3.28 -12.54
N ARG A 90 4.59 2.70 -12.26
CA ARG A 90 4.69 1.29 -11.84
C ARG A 90 3.97 1.05 -10.52
N SER A 91 4.14 1.93 -9.53
CA SER A 91 3.50 1.79 -8.22
C SER A 91 1.98 1.98 -8.32
N GLN A 92 1.49 2.94 -9.12
CA GLN A 92 0.06 3.08 -9.40
C GLN A 92 -0.52 1.83 -10.08
N VAL A 93 0.19 1.25 -11.05
CA VAL A 93 -0.23 -0.01 -11.70
C VAL A 93 -0.25 -1.17 -10.70
N ARG A 94 0.78 -1.31 -9.85
CA ARG A 94 0.82 -2.32 -8.79
C ARG A 94 -0.38 -2.16 -7.84
N LYS A 95 -0.66 -0.94 -7.37
CA LYS A 95 -1.81 -0.62 -6.51
C LYS A 95 -3.13 -0.99 -7.18
N ALA A 96 -3.33 -0.62 -8.45
CA ALA A 96 -4.53 -0.96 -9.20
C ALA A 96 -4.72 -2.48 -9.32
N ARG A 97 -3.62 -3.25 -9.46
CA ARG A 97 -3.66 -4.71 -9.49
C ARG A 97 -4.00 -5.32 -8.12
N LEU A 98 -3.44 -4.78 -7.02
CA LEU A 98 -3.80 -5.21 -5.67
C LEU A 98 -5.29 -4.96 -5.38
N GLY A 99 -5.82 -3.82 -5.81
CA GLY A 99 -7.25 -3.52 -5.70
C GLY A 99 -8.13 -4.57 -6.39
N LYS A 100 -7.69 -5.13 -7.53
CA LYS A 100 -8.40 -6.24 -8.20
C LYS A 100 -8.34 -7.56 -7.42
N VAL A 101 -7.25 -7.82 -6.69
CA VAL A 101 -7.13 -9.03 -5.86
C VAL A 101 -8.10 -8.95 -4.67
N ASN A 102 -8.16 -7.80 -4.00
CA ASN A 102 -8.95 -7.59 -2.78
C ASN A 102 -10.39 -7.09 -3.05
N SER A 103 -10.90 -7.30 -4.26
CA SER A 103 -12.27 -6.95 -4.62
C SER A 103 -12.83 -7.90 -5.68
N VAL A 104 -14.14 -7.87 -5.86
CA VAL A 104 -14.86 -8.66 -6.85
C VAL A 104 -15.89 -7.81 -7.59
N SER A 105 -16.10 -8.06 -8.88
CA SER A 105 -17.23 -7.51 -9.63
C SER A 105 -18.45 -8.40 -9.44
N LEU A 106 -19.59 -7.79 -9.12
CA LEU A 106 -20.84 -8.49 -8.89
C LEU A 106 -21.85 -8.08 -9.96
N ASP A 107 -22.56 -9.06 -10.52
CA ASP A 107 -23.72 -8.79 -11.34
C ASP A 107 -24.90 -8.29 -10.50
N THR A 108 -25.93 -7.76 -11.17
CA THR A 108 -27.10 -7.17 -10.50
C THR A 108 -27.81 -8.19 -9.62
N GLU A 109 -27.96 -9.43 -10.08
CA GLU A 109 -28.64 -10.49 -9.33
C GLU A 109 -27.90 -10.84 -8.03
N THR A 110 -26.58 -10.99 -8.09
CA THR A 110 -25.76 -11.27 -6.90
C THR A 110 -25.80 -10.12 -5.91
N LYS A 111 -25.79 -8.86 -6.38
CA LYS A 111 -25.95 -7.68 -5.52
C LYS A 111 -27.29 -7.70 -4.78
N GLU A 112 -28.38 -8.00 -5.47
CA GLU A 112 -29.71 -8.11 -4.85
C GLU A 112 -29.77 -9.22 -3.80
N HIS A 113 -29.16 -10.38 -4.06
CA HIS A 113 -29.07 -11.46 -3.07
C HIS A 113 -28.28 -11.07 -1.83
N ILE A 114 -27.14 -10.40 -2.00
CA ILE A 114 -26.35 -9.90 -0.86
C ILE A 114 -27.17 -8.88 -0.06
N HIS A 115 -27.87 -7.94 -0.71
CA HIS A 115 -28.73 -6.97 -0.01
C HIS A 115 -29.87 -7.64 0.76
N LYS A 116 -30.47 -8.71 0.24
CA LYS A 116 -31.46 -9.52 0.99
C LYS A 116 -30.85 -10.12 2.25
N TYR A 117 -29.64 -10.67 2.18
CA TYR A 117 -28.95 -11.19 3.37
C TYR A 117 -28.56 -10.08 4.34
N ILE A 118 -28.11 -8.93 3.88
CA ILE A 118 -27.83 -7.75 4.72
C ILE A 118 -29.09 -7.30 5.47
N ALA A 119 -30.25 -7.26 4.80
CA ALA A 119 -31.52 -6.93 5.45
C ALA A 119 -31.88 -7.95 6.55
N ALA A 120 -31.77 -9.25 6.26
CA ALA A 120 -32.01 -10.30 7.24
C ALA A 120 -31.06 -10.21 8.45
N ILE A 121 -29.78 -9.87 8.22
CA ILE A 121 -28.81 -9.62 9.29
C ILE A 121 -29.27 -8.44 10.16
N ARG A 122 -29.75 -7.34 9.56
CA ARG A 122 -30.23 -6.20 10.32
C ARG A 122 -31.38 -6.59 11.25
N GLU A 123 -32.37 -7.31 10.73
CA GLU A 123 -33.51 -7.78 11.54
C GLU A 123 -33.08 -8.72 12.68
N LEU A 124 -32.03 -9.50 12.47
CA LEU A 124 -31.48 -10.39 13.48
C LEU A 124 -30.76 -9.62 14.58
N LEU A 125 -29.94 -8.63 14.21
CA LEU A 125 -29.25 -7.75 15.17
C LEU A 125 -30.22 -6.92 16.00
N GLU A 126 -31.36 -6.53 15.43
CA GLU A 126 -32.40 -5.79 16.14
C GLU A 126 -33.04 -6.62 17.25
N ARG A 127 -33.30 -7.90 16.97
CA ARG A 127 -33.94 -8.84 17.90
C ARG A 127 -32.96 -9.41 18.94
N ALA A 128 -31.67 -9.29 18.71
CA ALA A 128 -30.66 -9.85 19.59
C ALA A 128 -30.41 -8.98 20.84
N GLU A 129 -30.19 -9.66 21.96
CA GLU A 129 -29.83 -9.06 23.26
C GLU A 129 -28.36 -8.62 23.27
N ILE A 130 -28.04 -7.62 22.45
CA ILE A 130 -26.72 -7.03 22.32
C ILE A 130 -26.72 -5.67 23.01
N GLU A 131 -25.64 -5.34 23.71
CA GLU A 131 -25.37 -3.99 24.19
C GLU A 131 -25.51 -2.95 23.06
N GLU A 132 -26.24 -1.86 23.33
CA GLU A 132 -26.61 -0.84 22.33
C GLU A 132 -25.40 -0.29 21.57
N GLY A 133 -24.30 0.04 22.27
CA GLY A 133 -23.07 0.53 21.66
C GLY A 133 -22.48 -0.46 20.64
N LYS A 134 -22.53 -1.77 20.94
CA LYS A 134 -22.08 -2.81 20.02
C LYS A 134 -23.03 -2.98 18.84
N ARG A 135 -24.35 -2.95 19.06
CA ARG A 135 -25.36 -3.00 17.99
C ARG A 135 -25.15 -1.86 16.99
N ASN A 136 -25.00 -0.63 17.49
CA ASN A 136 -24.73 0.55 16.65
C ASN A 136 -23.41 0.41 15.87
N SER A 137 -22.37 -0.12 16.51
CA SER A 137 -21.09 -0.39 15.85
C SER A 137 -21.21 -1.44 14.73
N LEU A 138 -22.01 -2.49 14.93
CA LEU A 138 -22.28 -3.51 13.91
C LEU A 138 -23.09 -2.93 12.74
N TYR A 139 -24.13 -2.15 13.02
CA TYR A 139 -24.89 -1.47 11.97
C TYR A 139 -24.04 -0.52 11.15
N ALA A 140 -23.15 0.26 11.78
CA ALA A 140 -22.24 1.14 11.07
C ALA A 140 -21.33 0.36 10.10
N LYS A 141 -20.77 -0.78 10.54
CA LYS A 141 -19.94 -1.65 9.70
C LYS A 141 -20.72 -2.30 8.57
N LEU A 142 -21.92 -2.82 8.88
CA LEU A 142 -22.80 -3.44 7.90
C LEU A 142 -23.27 -2.44 6.83
N ASN A 143 -23.54 -1.18 7.21
CA ASN A 143 -23.89 -0.12 6.28
C ASN A 143 -22.73 0.25 5.35
N LYS A 144 -21.48 0.28 5.86
CA LYS A 144 -20.30 0.46 5.00
C LYS A 144 -20.15 -0.68 4.01
N PHE A 145 -20.34 -1.92 4.44
CA PHE A 145 -20.34 -3.08 3.53
C PHE A 145 -21.46 -3.01 2.49
N ALA A 146 -22.68 -2.62 2.89
CA ALA A 146 -23.79 -2.45 1.94
C ALA A 146 -23.46 -1.39 0.86
N ALA A 147 -22.85 -0.27 1.25
CA ALA A 147 -22.40 0.76 0.32
C ALA A 147 -21.27 0.26 -0.62
N ASP A 148 -20.44 -0.67 -0.17
CA ASP A 148 -19.41 -1.29 -0.99
C ASP A 148 -19.98 -2.24 -2.05
N VAL A 149 -21.06 -2.97 -1.73
CA VAL A 149 -21.75 -3.87 -2.67
C VAL A 149 -22.30 -3.12 -3.88
N ASP A 150 -22.70 -1.86 -3.70
CA ASP A 150 -23.26 -1.04 -4.78
C ASP A 150 -22.20 -0.49 -5.74
N ARG A 151 -20.91 -0.56 -5.38
CA ARG A 151 -19.81 -0.06 -6.23
C ARG A 151 -19.63 -0.93 -7.49
N ALA A 152 -18.84 -0.41 -8.44
CA ALA A 152 -18.45 -1.17 -9.64
C ALA A 152 -17.67 -2.45 -9.30
N ARG A 153 -16.86 -2.40 -8.24
CA ARG A 153 -16.22 -3.56 -7.60
C ARG A 153 -16.42 -3.46 -6.10
N THR A 154 -16.79 -4.58 -5.49
CA THR A 154 -17.01 -4.73 -4.05
C THR A 154 -15.68 -5.07 -3.38
N PRO A 155 -15.04 -4.14 -2.65
CA PRO A 155 -13.87 -4.46 -1.84
C PRO A 155 -14.23 -5.39 -0.67
N PHE A 156 -13.29 -6.23 -0.26
CA PHE A 156 -13.50 -7.17 0.84
C PHE A 156 -13.32 -6.55 2.23
N ASP A 157 -12.71 -5.36 2.33
CA ASP A 157 -12.29 -4.75 3.60
C ASP A 157 -13.46 -4.59 4.59
N ASN A 158 -14.53 -3.89 4.19
CA ASN A 158 -15.68 -3.68 5.08
C ASN A 158 -16.47 -4.97 5.34
N ALA A 159 -16.44 -5.93 4.42
CA ALA A 159 -17.02 -7.25 4.62
C ALA A 159 -16.30 -7.98 5.76
N ILE A 160 -14.96 -8.05 5.71
CA ILE A 160 -14.13 -8.69 6.72
C ILE A 160 -14.25 -7.97 8.07
N ILE A 161 -14.20 -6.64 8.08
CA ILE A 161 -14.39 -5.83 9.29
C ILE A 161 -15.74 -6.14 9.96
N PHE A 162 -16.81 -6.25 9.17
CA PHE A 162 -18.12 -6.64 9.68
C PHE A 162 -18.11 -8.08 10.21
N ILE A 163 -17.57 -9.05 9.46
CA ILE A 163 -17.53 -10.46 9.84
C ILE A 163 -16.80 -10.68 11.17
N VAL A 164 -15.64 -10.05 11.35
CA VAL A 164 -14.86 -10.13 12.59
C VAL A 164 -15.66 -9.57 13.77
N ALA A 165 -16.29 -8.41 13.59
CA ALA A 165 -17.13 -7.81 14.64
C ALA A 165 -18.37 -8.66 14.96
N ALA A 166 -18.99 -9.25 13.93
CA ALA A 166 -20.13 -10.15 14.08
C ALA A 166 -19.75 -11.44 14.83
N ALA A 167 -18.57 -12.00 14.57
CA ALA A 167 -18.05 -13.17 15.28
C ALA A 167 -17.78 -12.89 16.77
N ASP A 168 -17.20 -11.73 17.10
CA ASP A 168 -17.02 -11.30 18.50
C ASP A 168 -18.37 -11.11 19.21
N ALA A 169 -19.36 -10.54 18.52
CA ALA A 169 -20.72 -10.41 19.05
C ALA A 169 -21.36 -11.79 19.28
N ALA A 170 -21.26 -12.71 18.31
CA ALA A 170 -21.79 -14.07 18.43
C ALA A 170 -21.21 -14.82 19.65
N LYS A 171 -19.90 -14.70 19.91
CA LYS A 171 -19.27 -15.31 21.08
C LYS A 171 -19.84 -14.82 22.42
N LYS A 172 -20.29 -13.55 22.49
CA LYS A 172 -20.79 -12.93 23.71
C LYS A 172 -22.26 -13.23 23.99
N VAL A 173 -23.07 -13.38 22.93
CA VAL A 173 -24.53 -13.57 23.03
C VAL A 173 -24.92 -15.06 22.88
N GLY A 174 -23.98 -15.91 22.48
CA GLY A 174 -24.18 -17.37 22.40
C GLY A 174 -25.07 -17.79 21.23
N GLU A 175 -25.85 -18.85 21.42
CA GLU A 175 -26.60 -19.54 20.36
C GLU A 175 -27.68 -18.68 19.67
N SER A 176 -28.09 -17.56 20.29
CA SER A 176 -29.09 -16.64 19.72
C SER A 176 -28.65 -15.98 18.40
N LEU A 177 -27.34 -15.92 18.15
CA LEU A 177 -26.75 -15.40 16.92
C LEU A 177 -26.33 -16.52 15.94
N ASN A 178 -26.69 -17.78 16.16
CA ASN A 178 -26.42 -18.87 15.21
C ASN A 178 -26.94 -18.60 13.78
N PRO A 179 -28.12 -17.99 13.55
CA PRO A 179 -28.55 -17.70 12.18
C PRO A 179 -27.69 -16.62 11.49
N LEU A 180 -26.94 -15.80 12.25
CA LEU A 180 -26.03 -14.79 11.70
C LEU A 180 -24.86 -15.45 10.95
N SER A 181 -24.30 -16.54 11.47
CA SER A 181 -23.19 -17.23 10.80
C SER A 181 -23.60 -17.83 9.46
N GLU A 182 -24.83 -18.33 9.35
CA GLU A 182 -25.36 -18.85 8.09
C GLU A 182 -25.57 -17.75 7.04
N LEU A 183 -26.07 -16.58 7.45
CA LEU A 183 -26.20 -15.43 6.54
C LEU A 183 -24.84 -14.93 6.06
N ILE A 184 -23.85 -14.85 6.95
CA ILE A 184 -22.47 -14.49 6.60
C ILE A 184 -21.86 -15.52 5.65
N LYS A 185 -22.07 -16.81 5.91
CA LYS A 185 -21.59 -17.88 5.05
C LYS A 185 -22.13 -17.76 3.63
N ARG A 186 -23.44 -17.52 3.47
CA ARG A 186 -24.06 -17.32 2.16
C ARG A 186 -23.51 -16.09 1.42
N ILE A 187 -23.23 -15.00 2.13
CA ILE A 187 -22.56 -13.83 1.53
C ILE A 187 -21.15 -14.21 1.07
N ASN A 188 -20.38 -14.92 1.88
CA ASN A 188 -19.03 -15.37 1.52
C ASN A 188 -19.04 -16.32 0.31
N GLU A 189 -20.01 -17.22 0.24
CA GLU A 189 -20.19 -18.12 -0.92
C GLU A 189 -20.46 -17.33 -2.21
N LEU A 190 -21.33 -16.31 -2.15
CA LEU A 190 -21.59 -15.44 -3.31
C LEU A 190 -20.35 -14.63 -3.73
N LEU A 191 -19.64 -14.04 -2.76
CA LEU A 191 -18.40 -13.30 -3.04
C LEU A 191 -17.31 -14.23 -3.60
N GLY A 192 -17.16 -15.43 -3.04
CA GLY A 192 -16.21 -16.44 -3.48
C GLY A 192 -16.51 -16.95 -4.88
N HIS A 193 -17.77 -17.32 -5.16
CA HIS A 193 -18.19 -17.75 -6.49
C HIS A 193 -17.96 -16.65 -7.54
N ALA A 194 -18.35 -15.40 -7.24
CA ALA A 194 -18.08 -14.29 -8.13
C ALA A 194 -16.57 -14.08 -8.34
N LYS A 195 -15.73 -14.35 -7.33
CA LYS A 195 -14.28 -14.24 -7.44
C LYS A 195 -13.68 -15.34 -8.31
N ASP A 196 -14.15 -16.57 -8.15
CA ASP A 196 -13.72 -17.72 -8.95
C ASP A 196 -14.02 -17.51 -10.44
N LEU A 197 -15.17 -16.88 -10.76
CA LEU A 197 -15.54 -16.53 -12.13
C LEU A 197 -14.62 -15.48 -12.77
N GLU A 198 -14.01 -14.59 -11.98
CA GLU A 198 -13.03 -13.61 -12.49
C GLU A 198 -11.69 -14.26 -12.86
N GLY A 199 -11.38 -15.42 -12.28
CA GLY A 199 -10.11 -16.12 -12.43
C GLY A 199 -8.94 -15.50 -11.66
N ASP A 200 -7.81 -16.22 -11.62
CA ASP A 200 -6.64 -15.81 -10.85
C ASP A 200 -5.92 -14.59 -11.45
N VAL A 201 -5.88 -13.50 -10.68
CA VAL A 201 -4.96 -12.39 -10.94
C VAL A 201 -3.56 -12.83 -10.53
N LYS A 202 -2.77 -13.36 -11.46
CA LYS A 202 -1.35 -13.68 -11.22
C LYS A 202 -0.57 -12.41 -10.91
N LEU A 203 -0.30 -12.12 -9.63
CA LEU A 203 0.64 -11.07 -9.25
C LEU A 203 2.03 -11.42 -9.78
N SER A 204 2.78 -10.40 -10.20
CA SER A 204 4.19 -10.59 -10.55
C SER A 204 4.95 -10.96 -9.27
N PRO A 205 5.90 -11.91 -9.31
CA PRO A 205 6.67 -12.27 -8.13
C PRO A 205 7.32 -11.03 -7.52
N PRO A 206 7.39 -10.92 -6.18
CA PRO A 206 8.09 -9.83 -5.52
C PRO A 206 9.53 -9.73 -6.06
N PRO A 207 10.08 -8.53 -6.25
CA PRO A 207 11.49 -8.39 -6.61
C PRO A 207 12.34 -9.14 -5.57
N GLU A 208 13.24 -10.01 -6.01
CA GLU A 208 14.11 -10.76 -5.12
C GLU A 208 14.89 -9.79 -4.24
N ARG A 209 14.64 -9.85 -2.92
CA ARG A 209 15.43 -9.09 -1.94
C ARG A 209 16.87 -9.62 -2.04
N LYS A 210 17.78 -8.80 -2.57
CA LYS A 210 19.22 -9.12 -2.61
C LYS A 210 19.66 -9.44 -1.18
N ARG A 211 19.94 -10.71 -0.89
CA ARG A 211 20.54 -11.12 0.38
C ARG A 211 21.89 -10.43 0.49
N ILE A 212 22.13 -9.74 1.60
CA ILE A 212 23.44 -9.20 1.95
C ILE A 212 24.40 -10.38 1.94
N GLU A 213 25.46 -10.32 1.13
CA GLU A 213 26.51 -11.33 1.15
C GLU A 213 27.06 -11.41 2.59
N GLY A 214 27.15 -12.64 3.12
CA GLY A 214 27.63 -12.85 4.48
C GLY A 214 29.03 -12.24 4.69
N PRO A 215 29.41 -11.92 5.93
CA PRO A 215 30.68 -11.28 6.24
C PRO A 215 31.83 -12.05 5.58
N ARG A 216 32.59 -11.37 4.71
CA ARG A 216 33.79 -11.97 4.11
C ARG A 216 34.71 -12.40 5.24
N LYS A 217 34.96 -13.72 5.38
CA LYS A 217 35.95 -14.25 6.31
C LYS A 217 37.26 -13.53 6.03
N LYS A 218 37.72 -12.70 6.97
CA LYS A 218 39.06 -12.13 6.92
C LYS A 218 40.02 -13.32 6.86
N ALA A 219 40.81 -13.38 5.80
CA ALA A 219 41.92 -14.32 5.74
C ALA A 219 42.83 -14.03 6.94
N ASP A 220 43.14 -15.08 7.71
CA ASP A 220 44.11 -14.99 8.80
C ASP A 220 45.43 -14.47 8.23
N SER A 221 45.78 -13.22 8.54
CA SER A 221 47.12 -12.72 8.29
C SER A 221 48.05 -13.45 9.25
N ALA A 222 48.77 -14.44 8.74
CA ALA A 222 49.88 -15.06 9.44
C ALA A 222 50.89 -13.96 9.81
N PHE A 223 50.88 -13.54 11.07
CA PHE A 223 51.99 -12.84 11.67
C PHE A 223 53.17 -13.81 11.74
N SER A 224 54.02 -13.80 10.71
CA SER A 224 55.36 -14.39 10.79
C SER A 224 56.22 -13.48 11.68
N ARG A 225 56.41 -13.93 12.91
CA ARG A 225 57.54 -13.53 13.76
C ARG A 225 58.83 -13.88 13.03
N ASP A 226 59.60 -12.87 12.63
CA ASP A 226 61.04 -12.98 12.43
C ASP A 226 61.65 -11.62 12.82
N LEU A 227 61.77 -11.43 14.13
CA LEU A 227 62.64 -10.45 14.76
C LEU A 227 63.65 -11.26 15.56
N ASP A 228 64.77 -11.61 14.95
CA ASP A 228 66.01 -11.98 15.63
C ASP A 228 67.15 -12.06 14.60
N ASP A 229 67.81 -10.93 14.34
CA ASP A 229 69.26 -10.89 14.15
C ASP A 229 69.77 -9.43 14.16
N ILE A 230 70.35 -8.99 15.28
CA ILE A 230 71.14 -7.77 15.38
C ILE A 230 72.55 -8.19 15.85
N PRO A 231 73.60 -8.09 15.00
CA PRO A 231 74.95 -8.40 15.42
C PRO A 231 75.63 -7.17 16.07
N PHE A 232 76.47 -7.47 17.07
CA PHE A 232 77.23 -6.54 17.92
C PHE A 232 78.20 -5.62 17.16
#